data_AF-A0A3F2RPV2-F1
#
_entry.id   AF-A0A3F2RPV2-F1
#
_cell.length_a   1.000
_cell.length_b   1.000
_cell.length_c   1.000
_cell.angle_alpha   90.00
_cell.angle_beta   90.00
_cell.angle_gamma   90.00
#
_symmetry.space_group_name_H-M   'P 1'
#
loop_
_entity.id
_entity.type
_entity.pdbx_description
1 polymer ?
#
loop_
_entity_poly.entity_id
_entity_poly.type
_entity_poly.pdbx_seq_one_letter_code
_entity_poly.pdbx_strand_id
1 'polypeptide(L)'
;MGKGSINESLLETIPKRLKDEYGPLTLRSIDDPRVVGFNSKVYAILHSKFDHVMFLDADNVPVKDPSYLFKTPEFLQTGTIFWPDFWHPMKTIFNINDESLLWEMLAMPYVDMFEQESGQLVIDKTRNAAALRMLSLFVFHDPNLFSRYKLAHGDKDLFRFAWLKTKTPFHMIANPPGIAGSVRERKFCGMSMVQSDPQGEVLFLHRNAKKLTGGLDPKYEPDTKIWTHLQRFRFT
;
A
#
# COMPACT_ATOMS: atom_id res chain seq x y z
N MET A 1 -35.52 8.20 -2.81
CA MET A 1 -35.56 8.19 -1.33
C MET A 1 -34.13 8.14 -0.82
N GLY A 2 -33.72 9.20 -0.09
CA GLY A 2 -32.57 9.24 0.83
C GLY A 2 -31.18 8.91 0.29
N LYS A 3 -30.52 9.82 -0.43
CA LYS A 3 -29.05 9.93 -0.33
C LYS A 3 -28.77 10.35 1.11
N GLY A 4 -28.24 9.45 1.94
CA GLY A 4 -27.81 9.80 3.29
C GLY A 4 -26.80 10.93 3.19
N SER A 5 -27.15 12.12 3.68
CA SER A 5 -26.19 13.22 3.79
C SER A 5 -25.11 12.78 4.76
N ILE A 6 -23.90 12.58 4.26
CA ILE A 6 -22.72 12.59 5.11
C ILE A 6 -22.74 13.98 5.76
N ASN A 7 -22.91 14.02 7.08
CA ASN A 7 -23.10 15.24 7.85
C ASN A 7 -21.91 16.17 7.60
N GLU A 8 -22.10 17.29 6.89
CA GLU A 8 -21.03 18.25 6.55
C GLU A 8 -20.21 18.66 7.79
N SER A 9 -20.84 18.65 8.98
CA SER A 9 -20.16 18.95 10.25
C SER A 9 -19.06 17.95 10.63
N LEU A 10 -19.14 16.68 10.24
CA LEU A 10 -18.11 15.67 10.52
C LEU A 10 -16.85 15.90 9.67
N LEU A 11 -17.05 16.30 8.41
CA LEU A 11 -15.97 16.61 7.47
C LEU A 11 -15.20 17.87 7.87
N GLU A 12 -15.80 18.80 8.62
CA GLU A 12 -15.07 19.95 9.17
C GLU A 12 -14.43 19.66 10.53
N THR A 13 -15.12 18.91 11.40
CA THR A 13 -14.72 18.71 12.80
C THR A 13 -13.55 17.74 12.94
N ILE A 14 -13.54 16.62 12.19
CA ILE A 14 -12.49 15.60 12.30
C ILE A 14 -11.14 16.15 11.83
N PRO A 15 -11.03 16.73 10.62
CA PRO A 15 -9.84 17.45 10.17
C PRO A 15 -9.25 18.43 11.18
N LYS A 16 -10.09 19.25 11.79
CA LYS A 16 -9.68 20.27 12.76
C LYS A 16 -9.10 19.62 14.01
N ARG A 17 -9.80 18.64 14.60
CA ARG A 17 -9.31 17.91 15.78
C ARG A 17 -7.98 17.21 15.52
N LEU A 18 -7.86 16.52 14.38
CA LEU A 18 -6.60 15.85 14.01
C LEU A 18 -5.44 16.84 13.89
N LYS A 19 -5.69 18.04 13.35
CA LYS A 19 -4.66 19.08 13.24
C LYS A 19 -4.29 19.67 14.59
N ASP A 20 -5.27 19.88 15.47
CA ASP A 20 -5.06 20.43 16.81
C ASP A 20 -4.29 19.43 17.70
N GLU A 21 -4.56 18.14 17.57
CA GLU A 21 -3.99 17.08 18.42
C GLU A 21 -2.65 16.53 17.88
N TYR A 22 -2.52 16.37 16.55
CA TYR A 22 -1.39 15.70 15.90
C TYR A 22 -0.63 16.59 14.92
N GLY A 23 -0.76 17.93 15.05
CA GLY A 23 -0.04 18.89 14.22
C GLY A 23 1.49 18.68 14.26
N PRO A 24 2.21 18.94 13.15
CA PRO A 24 1.77 19.61 11.92
C PRO A 24 1.10 18.66 10.90
N LEU A 25 -0.22 18.83 10.70
CA LEU A 25 -1.03 18.06 9.76
C LEU A 25 -1.54 18.95 8.62
N THR A 26 -1.45 18.44 7.38
CA THR A 26 -2.06 19.07 6.19
C THR A 26 -3.11 18.15 5.62
N LEU A 27 -4.31 18.68 5.37
CA LEU A 27 -5.41 17.97 4.75
C LEU A 27 -5.74 18.63 3.41
N ARG A 28 -6.02 17.81 2.40
CA ARG A 28 -6.36 18.26 1.05
C ARG A 28 -7.46 17.38 0.48
N SER A 29 -8.50 18.02 -0.04
CA SER A 29 -9.49 17.34 -0.88
C SER A 29 -8.84 16.89 -2.19
N ILE A 30 -9.35 15.79 -2.74
CA ILE A 30 -9.08 15.38 -4.11
C ILE A 30 -10.37 15.63 -4.88
N ASP A 31 -10.39 16.72 -5.67
CA ASP A 31 -11.57 17.16 -6.40
C ASP A 31 -11.57 16.71 -7.87
N ASP A 32 -10.51 16.02 -8.31
CA ASP A 32 -10.41 15.48 -9.67
C ASP A 32 -11.26 14.21 -9.80
N PRO A 33 -12.32 14.21 -10.65
CA PRO A 33 -13.24 13.08 -10.77
C PRO A 33 -12.60 11.83 -11.38
N ARG A 34 -11.39 11.94 -11.98
CA ARG A 34 -10.64 10.79 -12.49
C ARG A 34 -9.96 9.99 -11.37
N VAL A 35 -9.82 10.59 -10.19
CA VAL A 35 -9.16 9.97 -9.04
C VAL A 35 -10.20 9.20 -8.23
N VAL A 36 -10.37 7.92 -8.59
CA VAL A 36 -11.34 7.03 -7.96
C VAL A 36 -10.67 5.81 -7.33
N GLY A 37 -11.21 5.38 -6.19
CA GLY A 37 -10.77 4.18 -5.49
C GLY A 37 -9.27 4.16 -5.21
N PHE A 38 -8.61 3.10 -5.66
CA PHE A 38 -7.18 2.84 -5.49
C PHE A 38 -6.26 3.91 -6.08
N ASN A 39 -6.70 4.67 -7.09
CA ASN A 39 -5.90 5.71 -7.73
C ASN A 39 -5.60 6.90 -6.79
N SER A 40 -6.39 7.05 -5.72
CA SER A 40 -6.24 8.11 -4.73
C SER A 40 -4.87 8.12 -4.06
N LYS A 41 -4.25 6.96 -3.81
CA LYS A 41 -2.92 6.91 -3.19
C LYS A 41 -1.81 7.42 -4.10
N VAL A 42 -1.89 7.06 -5.39
CA VAL A 42 -0.95 7.53 -6.40
C VAL A 42 -1.05 9.05 -6.52
N TYR A 43 -2.28 9.58 -6.58
CA TYR A 43 -2.50 11.02 -6.59
C TYR A 43 -1.93 11.70 -5.34
N ALA A 44 -2.19 11.16 -4.15
CA ALA A 44 -1.70 11.70 -2.89
C ALA A 44 -0.16 11.77 -2.84
N ILE A 45 0.54 10.72 -3.30
CA ILE A 45 2.01 10.68 -3.35
C ILE A 45 2.53 11.74 -4.33
N LEU A 46 2.01 11.77 -5.56
CA LEU A 46 2.46 12.68 -6.61
C LEU A 46 2.25 14.16 -6.23
N HIS A 47 1.11 14.49 -5.61
CA HIS A 47 0.71 15.86 -5.29
C HIS A 47 1.04 16.30 -3.85
N SER A 48 1.71 15.45 -3.06
CA SER A 48 2.24 15.82 -1.75
C SER A 48 3.41 16.80 -1.89
N LYS A 49 3.64 17.65 -0.88
CA LYS A 49 4.75 18.64 -0.86
C LYS A 49 6.10 18.06 -0.40
N PHE A 50 6.12 16.80 0.05
CA PHE A 50 7.32 16.19 0.59
C PHE A 50 8.22 15.70 -0.53
N ASP A 51 9.54 15.74 -0.35
CA ASP A 51 10.49 15.09 -1.27
C ASP A 51 10.57 13.58 -0.99
N HIS A 52 10.67 13.22 0.29
CA HIS A 52 10.63 11.84 0.76
C HIS A 52 9.25 11.53 1.35
N VAL A 53 8.60 10.50 0.84
CA VAL A 53 7.22 10.13 1.18
C VAL A 53 7.21 8.72 1.76
N MET A 54 6.65 8.57 2.96
CA MET A 54 6.13 7.30 3.48
C MET A 54 4.62 7.33 3.25
N PHE A 55 4.11 6.43 2.42
CA PHE A 55 2.66 6.24 2.28
C PHE A 55 2.23 5.04 3.13
N LEU A 56 1.02 5.12 3.70
CA LEU A 56 0.44 4.10 4.56
C LEU A 56 -1.08 4.07 4.34
N ASP A 57 -1.63 2.90 4.01
CA ASP A 57 -3.07 2.68 3.98
C ASP A 57 -3.66 2.86 5.39
N ALA A 58 -4.91 3.35 5.47
CA ALA A 58 -5.54 3.75 6.74
C ALA A 58 -5.72 2.59 7.75
N ASP A 59 -5.64 1.35 7.28
CA ASP A 59 -5.76 0.12 8.05
C ASP A 59 -4.45 -0.67 8.13
N ASN A 60 -3.34 0.00 7.84
CA ASN A 60 -2.00 -0.52 7.97
C ASN A 60 -1.30 0.09 9.19
N VAL A 61 -0.93 -0.76 10.15
CA VAL A 61 -0.52 -0.31 11.48
C VAL A 61 0.97 -0.57 11.70
N PRO A 62 1.81 0.48 11.86
CA PRO A 62 3.20 0.31 12.26
C PRO A 62 3.29 -0.15 13.72
N VAL A 63 4.13 -1.13 14.01
CA VAL A 63 4.36 -1.63 15.39
C VAL A 63 5.45 -0.84 16.13
N LYS A 64 6.21 -0.02 15.40
CA LYS A 64 7.24 0.92 15.90
C LYS A 64 7.34 2.10 14.94
N ASP A 65 7.96 3.20 15.36
CA ASP A 65 8.19 4.37 14.48
C ASP A 65 8.98 3.95 13.21
N PRO A 66 8.39 4.09 12.00
CA PRO A 66 9.05 3.71 10.75
C PRO A 66 9.98 4.80 10.20
N SER A 67 10.14 5.95 10.86
CA SER A 67 10.92 7.10 10.35
C SER A 67 12.39 6.76 10.03
N TYR A 68 12.96 5.75 10.68
CA TYR A 68 14.32 5.29 10.41
C TYR A 68 14.50 4.72 9.00
N LEU A 69 13.43 4.30 8.32
CA LEU A 69 13.48 3.78 6.95
C LEU A 69 14.12 4.77 5.97
N PHE A 70 13.95 6.08 6.17
CA PHE A 70 14.58 7.11 5.34
C PHE A 70 16.11 7.21 5.50
N LYS A 71 16.68 6.49 6.47
CA LYS A 71 18.11 6.49 6.78
C LYS A 71 18.76 5.13 6.55
N THR A 72 18.00 4.12 6.14
CA THR A 72 18.57 2.79 5.93
C THR A 72 19.40 2.75 4.64
N PRO A 73 20.42 1.88 4.55
CA PRO A 73 21.24 1.75 3.34
C PRO A 73 20.39 1.49 2.09
N GLU A 74 19.32 0.70 2.22
CA GLU A 74 18.41 0.34 1.14
C GLU A 74 17.73 1.58 0.54
N PHE A 75 17.21 2.48 1.39
CA PHE A 75 16.62 3.72 0.95
C PHE A 75 17.67 4.70 0.42
N LEU A 76 18.80 4.85 1.11
CA LEU A 76 19.86 5.76 0.64
C LEU A 76 20.42 5.35 -0.72
N GLN A 77 20.53 4.04 -0.99
CA GLN A 77 21.03 3.52 -2.25
C GLN A 77 20.02 3.72 -3.39
N THR A 78 18.76 3.38 -3.19
CA THR A 78 17.77 3.29 -4.27
C THR A 78 16.77 4.46 -4.30
N GLY A 79 16.53 5.08 -3.16
CA GLY A 79 15.47 6.06 -2.95
C GLY A 79 14.07 5.44 -2.93
N THR A 80 13.93 4.10 -2.91
CA THR A 80 12.61 3.45 -2.87
C THR A 80 12.66 2.13 -2.11
N ILE A 81 11.78 1.96 -1.12
CA ILE A 81 11.54 0.68 -0.44
C ILE A 81 10.11 0.23 -0.74
N PHE A 82 10.00 -0.99 -1.25
CA PHE A 82 8.76 -1.71 -1.48
C PHE A 82 8.71 -2.99 -0.66
N TRP A 83 7.50 -3.48 -0.47
CA TRP A 83 7.23 -4.67 0.30
C TRP A 83 6.56 -5.75 -0.57
N PRO A 84 6.87 -7.03 -0.33
CA PRO A 84 6.22 -8.11 -1.04
C PRO A 84 4.78 -8.29 -0.57
N ASP A 85 3.91 -8.68 -1.50
CA ASP A 85 2.58 -9.23 -1.23
C ASP A 85 2.66 -10.76 -1.08
N PHE A 86 1.56 -11.41 -0.69
CA PHE A 86 1.45 -12.87 -0.61
C PHE A 86 1.63 -13.56 -1.96
N TRP A 87 1.37 -12.83 -3.05
CA TRP A 87 1.34 -13.40 -4.39
C TRP A 87 2.72 -13.37 -5.03
N HIS A 88 3.13 -14.54 -5.48
CA HIS A 88 4.22 -14.70 -6.41
C HIS A 88 3.62 -14.91 -7.81
N PRO A 89 4.23 -14.41 -8.89
CA PRO A 89 3.74 -14.58 -10.26
C PRO A 89 3.36 -16.02 -10.63
N MET A 90 4.12 -17.01 -10.15
CA MET A 90 3.81 -18.44 -10.35
C MET A 90 2.53 -18.94 -9.65
N LYS A 91 1.99 -18.16 -8.71
CA LYS A 91 0.84 -18.47 -7.86
C LYS A 91 -0.11 -17.28 -7.71
N THR A 92 -0.17 -16.41 -8.71
CA THR A 92 -1.02 -15.21 -8.69
C THR A 92 -2.47 -15.51 -9.03
N ILE A 93 -3.39 -14.74 -8.42
CA ILE A 93 -4.81 -14.69 -8.82
C ILE A 93 -5.15 -13.43 -9.64
N PHE A 94 -4.14 -12.60 -9.96
CA PHE A 94 -4.32 -11.27 -10.56
C PHE A 94 -3.81 -11.15 -11.98
N ASN A 95 -3.58 -12.29 -12.66
CA ASN A 95 -3.13 -12.35 -14.05
C ASN A 95 -1.75 -11.67 -14.28
N ILE A 96 -0.84 -11.79 -13.31
CA ILE A 96 0.56 -11.29 -13.35
C ILE A 96 1.53 -12.49 -13.47
N ASN A 97 1.14 -13.53 -14.23
CA ASN A 97 2.00 -14.67 -14.55
C ASN A 97 2.78 -14.41 -15.86
N ASP A 98 3.67 -15.32 -16.24
CA ASP A 98 4.51 -15.25 -17.43
C ASP A 98 3.73 -15.27 -18.76
N GLU A 99 2.54 -15.88 -18.78
CA GLU A 99 1.64 -15.93 -19.94
C GLU A 99 0.76 -14.68 -20.09
N SER A 100 0.85 -13.72 -19.18
CA SER A 100 -0.01 -12.53 -19.19
C SER A 100 0.31 -11.56 -20.34
N LEU A 101 -0.74 -11.09 -21.04
CA LEU A 101 -0.67 -10.00 -22.04
C LEU A 101 -0.12 -8.68 -21.46
N LEU A 102 -0.07 -8.56 -20.14
CA LEU A 102 0.57 -7.45 -19.44
C LEU A 102 2.00 -7.17 -19.95
N TRP A 103 2.81 -8.22 -20.11
CA TRP A 103 4.23 -8.07 -20.45
C TRP A 103 4.41 -7.54 -21.88
N GLU A 104 3.60 -8.04 -22.81
CA GLU A 104 3.55 -7.54 -24.19
C GLU A 104 3.02 -6.11 -24.24
N MET A 105 1.91 -5.82 -23.55
CA MET A 105 1.32 -4.48 -23.47
C MET A 105 2.32 -3.45 -22.94
N LEU A 106 3.09 -3.83 -21.92
CA LEU A 106 4.11 -2.97 -21.33
C LEU A 106 5.41 -2.98 -22.11
N ALA A 107 5.56 -3.80 -23.16
CA ALA A 107 6.82 -4.04 -23.86
C ALA A 107 7.98 -4.28 -22.88
N MET A 108 7.79 -5.25 -21.98
CA MET A 108 8.71 -5.64 -20.93
C MET A 108 8.88 -7.16 -20.91
N PRO A 109 10.07 -7.69 -20.60
CA PRO A 109 10.20 -9.11 -20.30
C PRO A 109 9.46 -9.44 -19.01
N TYR A 110 9.02 -10.70 -18.89
CA TYR A 110 8.55 -11.25 -17.62
C TYR A 110 9.63 -11.13 -16.54
N VAL A 111 9.21 -10.79 -15.32
CA VAL A 111 10.09 -10.66 -14.15
C VAL A 111 9.57 -11.56 -13.03
N ASP A 112 10.37 -12.59 -12.72
CA ASP A 112 10.07 -13.55 -11.66
C ASP A 112 10.47 -12.98 -10.29
N MET A 113 9.51 -12.34 -9.62
CA MET A 113 9.66 -11.80 -8.28
C MET A 113 8.30 -11.61 -7.63
N PHE A 114 8.24 -11.51 -6.30
CA PHE A 114 7.01 -11.19 -5.58
C PHE A 114 6.27 -9.97 -6.17
N GLU A 115 4.95 -10.10 -6.22
CA GLU A 115 4.08 -8.93 -6.40
C GLU A 115 4.28 -7.96 -5.24
N GLN A 116 3.98 -6.69 -5.48
CA GLN A 116 4.26 -5.63 -4.52
C GLN A 116 3.01 -5.25 -3.73
N GLU A 117 3.09 -5.19 -2.40
CA GLU A 117 2.03 -4.65 -1.55
C GLU A 117 2.15 -3.11 -1.50
N SER A 118 1.07 -2.42 -1.88
CA SER A 118 0.99 -0.96 -2.01
C SER A 118 0.44 -0.24 -0.79
N GLY A 119 0.01 -1.00 0.22
CA GLY A 119 -0.48 -0.46 1.50
C GLY A 119 0.60 0.24 2.32
N GLN A 120 1.88 0.08 1.97
CA GLN A 120 2.99 0.86 2.51
C GLN A 120 4.14 0.92 1.52
N LEU A 121 4.74 2.10 1.40
CA LEU A 121 5.91 2.33 0.54
C LEU A 121 6.71 3.53 1.05
N VAL A 122 7.99 3.57 0.70
CA VAL A 122 8.88 4.71 0.97
C VAL A 122 9.50 5.15 -0.34
N ILE A 123 9.35 6.41 -0.73
CA ILE A 123 9.83 6.93 -2.02
C ILE A 123 10.50 8.30 -1.83
N ASP A 124 11.70 8.46 -2.38
CA ASP A 124 12.30 9.75 -2.72
C ASP A 124 11.81 10.17 -4.11
N LYS A 125 10.93 11.17 -4.16
CA LYS A 125 10.34 11.63 -5.42
C LYS A 125 11.32 12.38 -6.31
N THR A 126 12.36 12.98 -5.73
CA THR A 126 13.35 13.77 -6.48
C THR A 126 14.23 12.86 -7.34
N ARG A 127 14.58 11.69 -6.81
CA ARG A 127 15.40 10.68 -7.51
C ARG A 127 14.60 9.74 -8.40
N ASN A 128 13.32 9.53 -8.10
CA ASN A 128 12.46 8.54 -8.79
C ASN A 128 11.42 9.18 -9.72
N ALA A 129 11.67 10.41 -10.21
CA ALA A 129 10.71 11.16 -11.02
C ALA A 129 10.30 10.44 -12.32
N ALA A 130 11.20 9.69 -12.95
CA ALA A 130 10.90 8.93 -14.16
C ALA A 130 9.85 7.84 -13.89
N ALA A 131 10.06 7.03 -12.85
CA ALA A 131 9.12 5.99 -12.45
C ALA A 131 7.78 6.57 -11.99
N LEU A 132 7.78 7.68 -11.26
CA LEU A 132 6.56 8.37 -10.85
C LEU A 132 5.74 8.91 -12.04
N ARG A 133 6.40 9.44 -13.07
CA ARG A 133 5.72 9.84 -14.31
C ARG A 133 5.10 8.66 -15.04
N MET A 134 5.82 7.53 -15.10
CA MET A 134 5.31 6.30 -15.70
C MET A 134 4.11 5.74 -14.91
N LEU A 135 4.18 5.76 -13.57
CA LEU A 135 3.07 5.38 -12.71
C LEU A 135 1.83 6.25 -12.95
N SER A 136 2.03 7.57 -13.04
CA SER A 136 0.95 8.51 -13.36
C SER A 136 0.27 8.15 -14.69
N LEU A 137 1.07 7.79 -15.72
CA LEU A 137 0.53 7.31 -16.99
C LEU A 137 -0.27 6.01 -16.82
N PHE A 138 0.25 5.02 -16.10
CA PHE A 138 -0.46 3.74 -15.87
C PHE A 138 -1.81 3.92 -15.17
N VAL A 139 -1.89 4.88 -14.26
CA VAL A 139 -3.05 5.08 -13.39
C VAL A 139 -4.11 5.97 -14.04
N PHE A 140 -3.69 7.07 -14.68
CA PHE A 140 -4.60 8.10 -15.20
C PHE A 140 -4.81 8.08 -16.72
N HIS A 141 -4.20 7.14 -17.44
CA HIS A 141 -4.51 6.93 -18.86
C HIS A 141 -5.96 6.46 -19.04
N ASP A 142 -6.66 7.05 -20.00
CA ASP A 142 -8.03 6.71 -20.38
C ASP A 142 -8.09 6.34 -21.88
N PRO A 143 -8.58 5.15 -22.25
CA PRO A 143 -9.06 4.08 -21.38
C PRO A 143 -7.94 3.45 -20.55
N ASN A 144 -8.22 3.11 -19.28
CA ASN A 144 -7.28 2.38 -18.44
C ASN A 144 -7.22 0.92 -18.89
N LEU A 145 -6.11 0.52 -19.51
CA LEU A 145 -5.96 -0.81 -20.10
C LEU A 145 -5.84 -1.91 -19.03
N PHE A 146 -5.22 -1.62 -17.88
CA PHE A 146 -5.08 -2.58 -16.78
C PHE A 146 -6.45 -3.04 -16.26
N SER A 147 -7.35 -2.09 -16.01
CA SER A 147 -8.70 -2.40 -15.52
C SER A 147 -9.58 -3.00 -16.61
N ARG A 148 -9.51 -2.48 -17.84
CA ARG A 148 -10.29 -2.97 -18.99
C ARG A 148 -10.00 -4.43 -19.30
N TYR A 149 -8.74 -4.85 -19.26
CA TYR A 149 -8.32 -6.22 -19.57
C TYR A 149 -8.03 -7.06 -18.34
N LYS A 150 -8.24 -6.52 -17.12
CA LYS A 150 -8.00 -7.21 -15.83
C LYS A 150 -6.57 -7.79 -15.74
N LEU A 151 -5.58 -6.96 -16.08
CA LEU A 151 -4.16 -7.34 -16.10
C LEU A 151 -3.44 -7.08 -14.77
N ALA A 152 -4.10 -6.38 -13.84
CA ALA A 152 -3.65 -6.14 -12.48
C ALA A 152 -4.86 -5.80 -11.60
N HIS A 153 -4.71 -5.93 -10.28
CA HIS A 153 -5.75 -5.57 -9.33
C HIS A 153 -5.46 -4.22 -8.68
N GLY A 154 -6.24 -3.20 -9.05
CA GLY A 154 -6.09 -1.85 -8.51
C GLY A 154 -4.72 -1.24 -8.83
N ASP A 155 -4.14 -0.55 -7.86
CA ASP A 155 -2.84 0.11 -7.96
C ASP A 155 -1.66 -0.78 -7.56
N LYS A 156 -1.97 -1.94 -6.97
CA LYS A 156 -1.05 -2.77 -6.19
C LYS A 156 0.33 -2.91 -6.81
N ASP A 157 0.44 -3.50 -8.00
CA ASP A 157 1.71 -3.73 -8.70
C ASP A 157 2.10 -2.61 -9.66
N LEU A 158 1.26 -1.57 -9.83
CA LEU A 158 1.51 -0.51 -10.80
C LEU A 158 2.78 0.28 -10.44
N PHE A 159 3.09 0.44 -9.15
CA PHE A 159 4.36 1.03 -8.72
C PHE A 159 5.53 0.15 -9.18
N ARG A 160 5.51 -1.15 -8.86
CA ARG A 160 6.58 -2.07 -9.31
C ARG A 160 6.76 -2.05 -10.83
N PHE A 161 5.68 -2.09 -11.61
CA PHE A 161 5.76 -2.03 -13.07
C PHE A 161 6.37 -0.71 -13.57
N ALA A 162 6.02 0.42 -12.95
CA ALA A 162 6.56 1.71 -13.35
C ALA A 162 8.08 1.81 -13.10
N TRP A 163 8.55 1.25 -11.99
CA TRP A 163 9.98 1.18 -11.67
C TRP A 163 10.72 0.24 -12.63
N LEU A 164 10.18 -0.95 -12.89
CA LEU A 164 10.75 -1.90 -13.83
C LEU A 164 10.80 -1.33 -15.26
N LYS A 165 9.70 -0.71 -15.73
CA LYS A 165 9.61 -0.12 -17.08
C LYS A 165 10.66 0.98 -17.31
N THR A 166 10.90 1.78 -16.28
CA THR A 166 11.85 2.90 -16.33
C THR A 166 13.26 2.51 -15.92
N LYS A 167 13.50 1.24 -15.58
CA LYS A 167 14.77 0.74 -15.03
C LYS A 167 15.24 1.54 -13.80
N THR A 168 14.30 2.07 -13.04
CA THR A 168 14.56 2.85 -11.84
C THR A 168 14.84 1.87 -10.69
N PRO A 169 15.95 2.01 -9.95
CA PRO A 169 16.28 1.07 -8.88
C PRO A 169 15.28 1.20 -7.71
N PHE A 170 14.99 0.08 -7.07
CA PHE A 170 14.22 0.01 -5.83
C PHE A 170 14.73 -1.15 -4.98
N HIS A 171 14.49 -1.08 -3.68
CA HIS A 171 14.70 -2.20 -2.77
C HIS A 171 13.35 -2.87 -2.47
N MET A 172 13.23 -4.15 -2.80
CA MET A 172 12.14 -5.00 -2.32
C MET A 172 12.58 -5.67 -1.02
N ILE A 173 11.79 -5.54 0.05
CA ILE A 173 12.06 -6.26 1.30
C ILE A 173 12.13 -7.76 1.02
N ALA A 174 13.23 -8.38 1.46
CA ALA A 174 13.52 -9.78 1.17
C ALA A 174 12.63 -10.76 1.97
N ASN A 175 12.17 -10.35 3.15
CA ASN A 175 11.31 -11.16 4.00
C ASN A 175 9.90 -11.26 3.40
N PRO A 176 9.41 -12.48 3.10
CA PRO A 176 8.04 -12.69 2.64
C PRO A 176 7.03 -12.27 3.73
N PRO A 177 5.81 -11.89 3.35
CA PRO A 177 4.80 -11.50 4.31
C PRO A 177 4.44 -12.67 5.23
N GLY A 178 4.34 -12.37 6.53
CA GLY A 178 3.73 -13.25 7.53
C GLY A 178 2.23 -13.01 7.65
N ILE A 179 1.61 -13.69 8.62
CA ILE A 179 0.18 -13.56 8.92
C ILE A 179 -0.02 -13.42 10.43
N ALA A 180 -0.70 -12.37 10.84
CA ALA A 180 -1.16 -12.17 12.21
C ALA A 180 -2.64 -12.55 12.33
N GLY A 181 -3.00 -13.11 13.48
CA GLY A 181 -4.36 -13.58 13.71
C GLY A 181 -4.57 -14.15 15.09
N SER A 182 -5.55 -15.04 15.20
CA SER A 182 -5.92 -15.71 16.45
C SER A 182 -5.99 -17.22 16.28
N VAL A 183 -5.93 -17.97 17.38
CA VAL A 183 -6.12 -19.41 17.37
C VAL A 183 -7.46 -19.75 18.03
N ARG A 184 -8.28 -20.55 17.34
CA ARG A 184 -9.54 -21.09 17.86
C ARG A 184 -9.52 -22.59 17.65
N GLU A 185 -9.80 -23.36 18.69
CA GLU A 185 -9.87 -24.84 18.60
C GLU A 185 -8.64 -25.46 17.90
N ARG A 186 -7.44 -24.94 18.22
CA ARG A 186 -6.14 -25.32 17.63
C ARG A 186 -5.96 -24.99 16.13
N LYS A 187 -6.88 -24.26 15.51
CA LYS A 187 -6.74 -23.75 14.14
C LYS A 187 -6.30 -22.29 14.17
N PHE A 188 -5.30 -21.96 13.35
CA PHE A 188 -4.88 -20.58 13.15
C PHE A 188 -5.82 -19.88 12.16
N CYS A 189 -6.37 -18.73 12.58
CA CYS A 189 -7.21 -17.86 11.78
C CYS A 189 -6.43 -16.58 11.48
N GLY A 190 -5.80 -16.55 10.31
CA GLY A 190 -5.04 -15.41 9.82
C GLY A 190 -5.94 -14.29 9.31
N MET A 191 -5.68 -13.05 9.74
CA MET A 191 -6.55 -11.90 9.47
C MET A 191 -5.82 -10.67 8.92
N SER A 192 -4.50 -10.61 9.10
CA SER A 192 -3.71 -9.42 8.77
C SER A 192 -2.34 -9.83 8.24
N MET A 193 -1.91 -9.19 7.16
CA MET A 193 -0.58 -9.38 6.62
C MET A 193 0.45 -8.77 7.57
N VAL A 194 1.55 -9.48 7.77
CA VAL A 194 2.67 -9.03 8.59
C VAL A 194 3.85 -8.75 7.68
N GLN A 195 4.40 -7.56 7.85
CA GLN A 195 5.35 -6.94 6.93
C GLN A 195 6.60 -6.59 7.73
N SER A 196 7.78 -7.02 7.25
CA SER A 196 9.05 -6.83 7.96
C SER A 196 9.82 -5.60 7.47
N ASP A 197 10.77 -5.14 8.28
CA ASP A 197 11.78 -4.15 7.88
C ASP A 197 12.98 -4.83 7.17
N PRO A 198 13.98 -4.06 6.69
CA PRO A 198 15.15 -4.64 6.02
C PRO A 198 16.01 -5.54 6.94
N GLN A 199 15.83 -5.48 8.26
CA GLN A 199 16.49 -6.35 9.22
C GLN A 199 15.69 -7.64 9.49
N GLY A 200 14.52 -7.80 8.87
CA GLY A 200 13.63 -8.94 9.03
C GLY A 200 12.72 -8.85 10.26
N GLU A 201 12.76 -7.76 11.00
CA GLU A 201 11.91 -7.54 12.17
C GLU A 201 10.52 -7.06 11.74
N VAL A 202 9.48 -7.44 12.48
CA VAL A 202 8.11 -7.01 12.17
C VAL A 202 8.01 -5.50 12.26
N LEU A 203 7.45 -4.87 11.23
CA LEU A 203 7.26 -3.43 11.16
C LEU A 203 5.80 -3.02 10.91
N PHE A 204 5.08 -3.69 10.02
CA PHE A 204 3.68 -3.34 9.74
C PHE A 204 2.72 -4.53 9.89
N LEU A 205 1.50 -4.22 10.33
CA LEU A 205 0.36 -5.12 10.40
C LEU A 205 -0.77 -4.53 9.54
N HIS A 206 -0.93 -5.06 8.33
CA HIS A 206 -1.91 -4.59 7.36
C HIS A 206 -3.21 -5.39 7.52
N ARG A 207 -4.33 -4.74 7.83
CA ARG A 207 -5.63 -5.40 8.07
C ARG A 207 -6.36 -5.74 6.77
N ASN A 208 -5.86 -6.71 6.01
CA ASN A 208 -6.48 -7.06 4.73
C ASN A 208 -7.89 -7.68 4.86
N ALA A 209 -8.18 -8.45 5.93
CA ALA A 209 -9.46 -9.13 6.10
C ALA A 209 -10.48 -8.38 6.99
N LYS A 210 -10.24 -8.31 8.31
CA LYS A 210 -11.14 -7.60 9.23
C LYS A 210 -10.74 -6.13 9.32
N LYS A 211 -11.39 -5.28 8.51
CA LYS A 211 -11.17 -3.82 8.48
C LYS A 211 -11.57 -3.15 9.79
N LEU A 212 -11.03 -1.95 10.03
CA LEU A 212 -11.41 -1.09 11.15
C LEU A 212 -12.90 -0.74 11.03
N THR A 213 -13.70 -1.03 12.05
CA THR A 213 -15.11 -0.65 12.03
C THR A 213 -15.33 0.81 12.40
N GLY A 214 -14.43 1.38 13.20
CA GLY A 214 -14.41 2.81 13.53
C GLY A 214 -15.65 3.30 14.29
N GLY A 215 -15.58 4.55 14.73
CA GLY A 215 -16.69 5.23 15.42
C GLY A 215 -16.22 6.16 16.53
N LEU A 216 -16.66 7.42 16.48
CA LEU A 216 -16.47 8.39 17.56
C LEU A 216 -17.69 8.51 18.48
N ASP A 217 -18.78 7.83 18.12
CA ASP A 217 -20.02 7.79 18.91
C ASP A 217 -19.85 6.75 20.04
N PRO A 218 -20.23 7.09 21.28
CA PRO A 218 -20.17 6.16 22.42
C PRO A 218 -20.88 4.81 22.19
N LYS A 219 -21.79 4.73 21.20
CA LYS A 219 -22.46 3.47 20.83
C LYS A 219 -21.58 2.47 20.10
N TYR A 220 -20.42 2.88 19.60
CA TYR A 220 -19.50 1.98 18.91
C TYR A 220 -18.57 1.31 19.91
N GLU A 221 -18.63 -0.02 19.96
CA GLU A 221 -17.71 -0.83 20.75
C GLU A 221 -16.30 -0.79 20.14
N PRO A 222 -15.23 -0.77 20.96
CA PRO A 222 -13.87 -0.91 20.46
C PRO A 222 -13.69 -2.17 19.63
N ASP A 223 -12.85 -2.08 18.59
CA ASP A 223 -12.47 -3.23 17.78
C ASP A 223 -11.92 -4.35 18.69
N THR A 224 -12.50 -5.56 18.58
CA THR A 224 -12.03 -6.74 19.32
C THR A 224 -10.55 -7.01 19.07
N LYS A 225 -9.79 -7.39 20.09
CA LYS A 225 -8.39 -7.83 19.91
C LYS A 225 -8.31 -9.04 18.97
N ILE A 226 -7.73 -8.85 17.78
CA ILE A 226 -7.63 -9.87 16.73
C ILE A 226 -6.21 -10.42 16.50
N TRP A 227 -5.19 -9.75 17.03
CA TRP A 227 -3.80 -10.18 16.92
C TRP A 227 -3.35 -10.78 18.25
N THR A 228 -3.26 -12.11 18.29
CA THR A 228 -2.74 -12.85 19.45
C THR A 228 -1.62 -13.80 19.05
N HIS A 229 -1.53 -14.18 17.78
CA HIS A 229 -0.54 -15.10 17.26
C HIS A 229 0.03 -14.57 15.94
N LEU A 230 1.30 -14.87 15.70
CA LEU A 230 2.02 -14.55 14.48
C LEU A 230 2.51 -15.84 13.83
N GLN A 231 2.12 -16.06 12.58
CA GLN A 231 2.72 -17.04 11.69
C GLN A 231 3.71 -16.31 10.78
N ARG A 232 4.98 -16.71 10.80
CA ARG A 232 6.03 -16.12 9.96
C ARG A 232 6.83 -17.18 9.25
N PHE A 233 7.32 -16.84 8.06
CA PHE A 233 8.27 -17.67 7.35
C PHE A 233 9.62 -17.65 8.10
N ARG A 234 10.29 -18.81 8.16
CA ARG A 234 11.67 -18.93 8.62
C ARG A 234 12.47 -19.56 7.50
N PHE A 235 13.43 -18.82 6.97
CA PHE A 235 14.46 -19.37 6.12
C PHE A 235 15.33 -20.28 7.01
N THR A 236 15.04 -21.58 6.97
CA THR A 236 15.87 -22.63 7.60
C THR A 236 16.91 -23.11 6.62
#